data_AF-A0A9K3L723-F1
#
_entry.id   AF-A0A9K3L723-F1
#
_cell.length_a   1.000
_cell.length_b   1.000
_cell.length_c   1.000
_cell.angle_alpha   90.00
_cell.angle_beta   90.00
_cell.angle_gamma   90.00
#
_symmetry.space_group_name_H-M   'P 1'
#
loop_
_entity.id
_entity.type
_entity.pdbx_description
1 polymer ?
#
loop_
_entity_poly.entity_id
_entity_poly.type
_entity_poly.pdbx_seq_one_letter_code
_entity_poly.pdbx_strand_id
1 'polypeptide(L)'
;MNEPRDSPARRQQFLVICSVMAAAFAYTAMTSGIFMSVQATEGPFPGGNYCYKFAVRDYAASMGYGRRISEDWAWATLDAKEKGNVMKLEPEEKAQFKKLKKSLDGKLYHIYLDDTWKMGGTRLRFMSGLLVSDADKAEYCDVLMEKNEEIERHARKNQRIHQNDKTAGDIFSETLYEYVDLPSVDSLVVQFPFTDGFVSSLIFSYKILPAMRKMIVEKGGPDSIPVVISQCDRKQQMCSHYAPLVQSKDFLMGLPTTEEHLAALGPESFLDWEHLKGGARKILPGSLKEYIDKLP
;
A
#
# COMPACT_ATOMS: atom_id res chain seq x y z
N MET A 1 -39.25 -3.37 -14.59
CA MET A 1 -38.79 -3.41 -16.01
C MET A 1 -38.24 -4.80 -16.27
N ASN A 2 -38.93 -5.60 -17.10
CA ASN A 2 -38.56 -6.99 -17.42
C ASN A 2 -37.97 -7.06 -18.84
N GLU A 3 -36.88 -6.33 -19.10
CA GLU A 3 -36.17 -6.54 -20.36
C GLU A 3 -35.40 -7.88 -20.29
N PRO A 4 -35.48 -8.72 -21.33
CA PRO A 4 -34.68 -9.93 -21.42
C PRO A 4 -33.20 -9.60 -21.25
N ARG A 5 -32.49 -10.41 -20.45
CA ARG A 5 -31.05 -10.24 -20.21
C ARG A 5 -30.22 -10.19 -21.50
N ASP A 6 -30.74 -10.77 -22.58
CA ASP A 6 -30.13 -10.89 -23.90
C ASP A 6 -30.69 -9.93 -24.96
N SER A 7 -31.39 -8.85 -24.57
CA SER A 7 -31.88 -7.90 -25.56
C SER A 7 -30.72 -7.30 -26.38
N PRO A 8 -30.89 -7.08 -27.70
CA PRO A 8 -29.87 -6.45 -28.54
C PRO A 8 -29.41 -5.09 -28.00
N ALA A 9 -30.34 -4.30 -27.44
CA ALA A 9 -30.04 -3.01 -26.82
C ALA A 9 -29.10 -3.16 -25.61
N ARG A 10 -29.33 -4.15 -24.74
CA ARG A 10 -28.46 -4.42 -23.58
C ARG A 10 -27.08 -4.92 -24.01
N ARG A 11 -26.99 -5.71 -25.09
CA ARG A 11 -25.71 -6.11 -25.69
C ARG A 11 -24.93 -4.92 -26.22
N GLN A 12 -25.61 -3.98 -26.90
CA GLN A 12 -24.98 -2.74 -27.37
C GLN A 12 -24.49 -1.87 -26.20
N GLN A 13 -25.31 -1.66 -25.17
CA GLN A 13 -24.90 -0.93 -23.95
C GLN A 13 -23.69 -1.58 -23.29
N PHE A 14 -23.69 -2.91 -23.14
CA PHE A 14 -22.56 -3.65 -22.58
C PHE A 14 -21.29 -3.47 -23.41
N LEU A 15 -21.38 -3.54 -24.75
CA LEU A 15 -20.24 -3.30 -25.63
C LEU A 15 -19.69 -1.88 -25.47
N VAL A 16 -20.55 -0.86 -25.43
CA VAL A 16 -20.13 0.53 -25.20
C VAL A 16 -19.42 0.68 -23.86
N ILE A 17 -19.97 0.11 -22.78
CA ILE A 17 -19.36 0.13 -21.45
C ILE A 17 -17.99 -0.56 -21.48
N CYS A 18 -17.89 -1.74 -22.10
CA CYS A 18 -16.62 -2.46 -22.25
C CYS A 18 -15.59 -1.66 -23.07
N SER A 19 -15.99 -1.02 -24.17
CA SER A 19 -15.11 -0.17 -24.96
C SER A 19 -14.61 1.04 -24.19
N VAL A 20 -15.48 1.71 -23.41
CA VAL A 20 -15.09 2.84 -22.54
C VAL A 20 -14.13 2.37 -21.44
N MET A 21 -14.42 1.24 -20.79
CA MET A 21 -13.53 0.68 -19.77
C MET A 21 -12.17 0.27 -20.35
N ALA A 22 -12.16 -0.35 -21.54
CA ALA A 22 -10.92 -0.71 -22.22
C ALA A 22 -10.09 0.53 -22.61
N ALA A 23 -10.74 1.57 -23.12
CA ALA A 23 -10.08 2.84 -23.44
C ALA A 23 -9.53 3.53 -22.19
N ALA A 24 -10.30 3.57 -21.09
CA ALA A 24 -9.86 4.13 -19.82
C ALA A 24 -8.70 3.33 -19.21
N PHE A 25 -8.73 2.00 -19.29
CA PHE A 25 -7.65 1.14 -18.86
C PHE A 25 -6.38 1.36 -19.68
N ALA A 26 -6.50 1.40 -21.02
CA ALA A 26 -5.38 1.67 -21.91
C ALA A 26 -4.76 3.04 -21.64
N TYR A 27 -5.59 4.08 -21.47
CA TYR A 27 -5.14 5.42 -21.09
C TYR A 27 -4.41 5.42 -19.75
N THR A 28 -4.96 4.74 -18.74
CA THR A 28 -4.32 4.63 -17.42
C THR A 28 -3.00 3.87 -17.49
N ALA A 29 -2.92 2.82 -18.31
CA ALA A 29 -1.68 2.07 -18.53
C ALA A 29 -0.60 2.91 -19.22
N MET A 30 -0.97 3.70 -20.23
CA MET A 30 -0.05 4.60 -20.92
C MET A 30 0.46 5.71 -20.00
N THR A 31 -0.41 6.28 -19.16
CA THR A 31 -0.08 7.41 -18.26
C THR A 31 0.62 6.99 -16.98
N SER A 32 0.48 5.74 -16.54
CA SER A 32 1.16 5.21 -15.35
C SER A 32 2.61 4.79 -15.58
N GLY A 33 3.18 5.07 -16.77
CA GLY A 33 4.58 4.80 -17.06
C GLY A 33 4.90 3.32 -17.36
N ILE A 34 3.93 2.51 -17.79
CA ILE A 34 4.17 1.08 -18.05
C ILE A 34 5.33 0.84 -19.05
N PHE A 35 5.61 1.79 -19.93
CA PHE A 35 6.71 1.75 -20.91
C PHE A 35 7.99 2.49 -20.48
N MET A 36 7.97 3.22 -19.37
CA MET A 36 9.15 3.97 -18.90
C MET A 36 10.19 3.01 -18.31
N SER A 37 11.48 3.18 -18.60
CA SER A 37 12.51 2.42 -17.91
C SER A 37 12.61 2.84 -16.44
N VAL A 38 12.91 1.89 -15.56
CA VAL A 38 13.20 2.20 -14.16
C VAL A 38 14.63 2.72 -14.10
N GLN A 39 14.78 4.04 -13.92
CA GLN A 39 16.07 4.70 -13.79
C GLN A 39 16.23 5.18 -12.36
N ALA A 40 17.28 4.72 -11.70
CA ALA A 40 17.60 5.14 -10.34
C ALA A 40 18.72 6.18 -10.35
N THR A 41 18.53 7.25 -9.60
CA THR A 41 19.54 8.25 -9.30
C THR A 41 19.90 8.17 -7.83
N GLU A 42 21.14 8.49 -7.45
CA GLU A 42 21.49 8.61 -6.03
C GLU A 42 20.92 9.92 -5.47
N GLY A 43 20.40 9.86 -4.24
CA GLY A 43 19.85 11.00 -3.54
C GLY A 43 19.53 10.67 -2.09
N PRO A 44 19.36 11.68 -1.23
CA PRO A 44 19.10 11.45 0.18
C PRO A 44 17.66 10.99 0.40
N PHE A 45 17.48 9.97 1.24
CA PHE A 45 16.22 9.75 1.94
C PHE A 45 16.13 10.75 3.10
N PRO A 46 15.02 11.49 3.24
CA PRO A 46 14.94 12.63 4.16
C PRO A 46 15.08 12.30 5.65
N GLY A 47 14.76 11.06 6.07
CA GLY A 47 14.74 10.69 7.49
C GLY A 47 13.66 11.41 8.31
N GLY A 48 13.68 11.19 9.62
CA GLY A 48 12.81 11.85 10.60
C GLY A 48 11.84 10.91 11.32
N ASN A 49 10.86 11.54 11.96
CA ASN A 49 9.86 10.90 12.81
C ASN A 49 8.85 10.13 11.97
N TYR A 50 8.92 8.80 11.99
CA TYR A 50 8.00 7.93 11.30
C TYR A 50 6.98 7.35 12.29
N CYS A 51 5.73 7.84 12.24
CA CYS A 51 4.61 7.26 12.98
C CYS A 51 3.74 6.44 12.03
N TYR A 52 3.59 5.15 12.33
CA TYR A 52 3.15 4.17 11.35
C TYR A 52 2.28 3.08 11.96
N LYS A 53 1.64 2.31 11.08
CA LYS A 53 1.00 1.04 11.40
C LYS A 53 1.71 -0.09 10.65
N PHE A 54 2.13 -1.11 11.38
CA PHE A 54 2.67 -2.34 10.82
C PHE A 54 1.58 -3.31 10.40
N ALA A 55 1.69 -3.90 9.21
CA ALA A 55 0.74 -4.89 8.73
C ALA A 55 1.42 -6.05 8.00
N VAL A 56 0.83 -7.24 8.18
CA VAL A 56 1.14 -8.45 7.41
C VAL A 56 -0.02 -8.71 6.47
N ARG A 57 0.05 -8.20 5.25
CA ARG A 57 -0.97 -8.28 4.20
C ARG A 57 -0.35 -8.02 2.82
N ASP A 58 -1.14 -8.25 1.77
CA ASP A 58 -0.72 -7.92 0.41
C ASP A 58 -0.34 -6.43 0.30
N TYR A 59 0.70 -6.13 -0.48
CA TYR A 59 1.15 -4.75 -0.69
C TYR A 59 0.10 -3.85 -1.36
N ALA A 60 -0.92 -4.40 -2.02
CA ALA A 60 -2.00 -3.56 -2.56
C ALA A 60 -2.85 -2.93 -1.43
N ALA A 61 -2.82 -3.48 -0.21
CA ALA A 61 -3.47 -2.89 0.95
C ALA A 61 -2.75 -1.63 1.49
N SER A 62 -1.45 -1.43 1.19
CA SER A 62 -0.65 -0.34 1.78
C SER A 62 -1.21 1.05 1.50
N MET A 63 -1.65 1.30 0.25
CA MET A 63 -2.28 2.54 -0.18
C MET A 63 -3.65 2.74 0.48
N GLY A 64 -4.36 1.66 0.78
CA GLY A 64 -5.59 1.68 1.59
C GLY A 64 -5.30 2.13 3.03
N TYR A 65 -4.23 1.60 3.62
CA TYR A 65 -3.78 1.99 4.96
C TYR A 65 -3.40 3.46 4.99
N GLY A 66 -2.60 3.93 4.03
CA GLY A 66 -2.20 5.32 3.99
C GLY A 66 -3.38 6.30 3.90
N ARG A 67 -4.39 5.99 3.07
CA ARG A 67 -5.63 6.77 3.00
C ARG A 67 -6.36 6.84 4.33
N ARG A 68 -6.43 5.73 5.07
CA ARG A 68 -7.07 5.67 6.39
C ARG A 68 -6.26 6.38 7.47
N ILE A 69 -4.93 6.34 7.43
CA ILE A 69 -4.08 7.13 8.33
C ILE A 69 -4.32 8.62 8.11
N SER A 70 -4.40 9.07 6.85
CA SER A 70 -4.75 10.46 6.55
C SER A 70 -6.13 10.85 7.06
N GLU A 71 -7.10 9.93 7.04
CA GLU A 71 -8.43 10.15 7.62
C GLU A 71 -8.37 10.20 9.14
N ASP A 72 -7.65 9.27 9.78
CA ASP A 72 -7.48 9.22 11.22
C ASP A 72 -6.89 10.52 11.76
N TRP A 73 -5.84 11.03 11.11
CA TRP A 73 -5.23 12.31 11.45
C TRP A 73 -6.21 13.47 11.24
N ALA A 74 -6.80 13.58 10.04
CA ALA A 74 -7.72 14.69 9.74
C ALA A 74 -8.95 14.72 10.68
N TRP A 75 -9.46 13.55 11.08
CA TRP A 75 -10.55 13.47 12.07
C TRP A 75 -10.12 13.91 13.46
N ALA A 76 -8.91 13.54 13.88
CA ALA A 76 -8.38 13.96 15.17
C ALA A 76 -8.09 15.47 15.20
N THR A 77 -7.56 16.04 14.12
CA THR A 77 -7.26 17.48 14.02
C THR A 77 -8.53 18.36 14.02
N LEU A 78 -9.64 17.88 13.47
CA LEU A 78 -10.89 18.65 13.48
C LEU A 78 -11.62 18.65 14.83
N ASP A 79 -11.13 17.89 15.83
CA ASP A 79 -11.86 17.58 17.07
C ASP A 79 -13.33 17.20 16.82
N ALA A 80 -13.58 16.51 15.70
CA ALA A 80 -14.91 16.18 15.27
C ALA A 80 -15.45 15.03 16.14
N LYS A 81 -16.35 15.37 17.06
CA LYS A 81 -16.99 14.42 17.98
C LYS A 81 -17.67 13.24 17.28
N GLU A 82 -18.15 13.44 16.04
CA GLU A 82 -18.69 12.37 15.20
C GLU A 82 -17.64 11.78 14.25
N LYS A 83 -16.65 11.09 14.81
CA LYS A 83 -15.67 10.31 14.05
C LYS A 83 -16.38 9.33 13.10
N GLY A 84 -16.11 9.42 11.80
CA GLY A 84 -16.35 8.31 10.86
C GLY A 84 -17.47 8.48 9.84
N ASN A 85 -18.13 9.63 9.74
CA ASN A 85 -19.02 9.89 8.59
C ASN A 85 -18.88 11.30 8.01
N VAL A 86 -18.02 11.42 6.99
CA VAL A 86 -17.80 12.68 6.25
C VAL A 86 -19.11 13.24 5.68
N MET A 87 -20.13 12.43 5.39
CA MET A 87 -21.39 12.91 4.83
C MET A 87 -22.21 13.76 5.82
N LYS A 88 -22.00 13.56 7.13
CA LYS A 88 -22.67 14.29 8.19
C LYS A 88 -22.04 15.65 8.51
N LEU A 89 -20.80 15.86 8.07
CA LEU A 89 -20.12 17.14 8.24
C LEU A 89 -20.83 18.25 7.48
N GLU A 90 -20.78 19.47 8.01
CA GLU A 90 -21.21 20.66 7.30
C GLU A 90 -20.30 20.91 6.08
N PRO A 91 -20.78 21.62 5.03
CA PRO A 91 -19.99 21.86 3.82
C PRO A 91 -18.59 22.47 4.08
N GLU A 92 -18.47 23.35 5.07
CA GLU A 92 -17.20 23.98 5.46
C GLU A 92 -16.24 22.98 6.10
N GLU A 93 -16.73 22.16 7.04
CA GLU A 93 -15.95 21.09 7.67
C GLU A 93 -15.52 20.04 6.65
N LYS A 94 -16.39 19.70 5.69
CA LYS A 94 -16.04 18.81 4.56
C LYS A 94 -14.90 19.39 3.73
N ALA A 95 -14.91 20.69 3.46
CA ALA A 95 -13.85 21.36 2.72
C ALA A 95 -12.53 21.36 3.53
N GLN A 96 -12.61 21.64 4.82
CA GLN A 96 -11.46 21.61 5.73
C GLN A 96 -10.87 20.20 5.86
N PHE A 97 -11.70 19.17 6.05
CA PHE A 97 -11.28 17.77 6.09
C PHE A 97 -10.54 17.36 4.82
N LYS A 98 -11.08 17.72 3.64
CA LYS A 98 -10.41 17.49 2.35
C LYS A 98 -9.08 18.23 2.25
N LYS A 99 -9.00 19.46 2.76
CA LYS A 99 -7.77 20.26 2.78
C LYS A 99 -6.71 19.62 3.68
N LEU A 100 -7.08 19.19 4.89
CA LEU A 100 -6.22 18.48 5.83
C LEU A 100 -5.69 17.17 5.24
N LYS A 101 -6.55 16.35 4.64
CA LYS A 101 -6.08 15.12 3.98
C LYS A 101 -5.05 15.39 2.88
N LYS A 102 -5.25 16.47 2.10
CA LYS A 102 -4.33 16.87 1.04
C LYS A 102 -3.03 17.47 1.57
N SER A 103 -3.01 18.08 2.75
CA SER A 103 -1.75 18.60 3.33
C SER A 103 -0.80 17.49 3.78
N LEU A 104 -1.27 16.24 3.84
CA LEU A 104 -0.44 15.07 4.08
C LEU A 104 0.17 14.48 2.80
N ASP A 105 -0.22 14.95 1.61
CA ASP A 105 0.46 14.57 0.37
C ASP A 105 1.94 14.97 0.49
N GLY A 106 2.87 14.04 0.24
CA GLY A 106 4.29 14.27 0.51
C GLY A 106 4.80 13.77 1.86
N LYS A 107 3.93 13.61 2.87
CA LYS A 107 4.30 13.13 4.21
C LYS A 107 3.93 11.66 4.45
N LEU A 108 3.13 11.05 3.58
CA LEU A 108 2.71 9.66 3.69
C LEU A 108 3.70 8.72 3.01
N TYR A 109 4.30 7.82 3.80
CA TYR A 109 5.32 6.88 3.37
C TYR A 109 4.88 5.43 3.62
N HIS A 110 5.28 4.56 2.69
CA HIS A 110 5.07 3.12 2.73
C HIS A 110 6.42 2.40 2.69
N ILE A 111 6.72 1.59 3.70
CA ILE A 111 7.96 0.80 3.77
C ILE A 111 7.62 -0.67 3.48
N TYR A 112 8.25 -1.23 2.46
CA TYR A 112 8.02 -2.59 1.96
C TYR A 112 9.22 -3.47 2.29
N LEU A 113 9.02 -4.40 3.22
CA LEU A 113 10.11 -5.16 3.84
C LEU A 113 10.46 -6.41 3.01
N ASP A 114 9.44 -7.11 2.51
CA ASP A 114 9.56 -8.42 1.88
C ASP A 114 9.67 -8.45 0.37
N ASP A 115 10.47 -9.40 -0.13
CA ASP A 115 10.64 -9.67 -1.55
C ASP A 115 9.41 -10.38 -2.10
N THR A 116 8.69 -9.70 -2.99
CA THR A 116 7.45 -10.21 -3.60
C THR A 116 7.67 -11.44 -4.49
N TRP A 117 8.93 -11.75 -4.86
CA TRP A 117 9.27 -12.99 -5.56
C TRP A 117 9.52 -14.18 -4.63
N LYS A 118 9.82 -13.92 -3.35
CA LYS A 118 10.05 -14.95 -2.33
C LYS A 118 8.88 -15.11 -1.38
N MET A 119 8.02 -14.10 -1.30
CA MET A 119 6.84 -14.08 -0.46
C MET A 119 5.66 -13.48 -1.23
N GLY A 120 4.46 -14.01 -1.02
CA GLY A 120 3.27 -13.56 -1.74
C GLY A 120 2.03 -13.47 -0.85
N GLY A 121 1.03 -12.77 -1.37
CA GLY A 121 -0.30 -12.69 -0.78
C GLY A 121 -0.29 -12.03 0.61
N THR A 122 -0.97 -12.65 1.55
CA THR A 122 -1.30 -12.08 2.87
C THR A 122 -0.17 -12.18 3.89
N ARG A 123 1.02 -12.60 3.46
CA ARG A 123 2.21 -12.79 4.30
C ARG A 123 3.24 -11.67 4.18
N LEU A 124 3.09 -10.82 3.17
CA LEU A 124 3.97 -9.69 2.95
C LEU A 124 3.86 -8.68 4.10
N ARG A 125 5.00 -8.16 4.57
CA ARG A 125 5.06 -7.17 5.64
C ARG A 125 5.34 -5.79 5.09
N PHE A 126 4.51 -4.84 5.48
CA PHE A 126 4.71 -3.44 5.15
C PHE A 126 4.34 -2.54 6.32
N MET A 127 4.80 -1.31 6.23
CA MET A 127 4.42 -0.23 7.14
C MET A 127 3.88 0.93 6.34
N SER A 128 2.82 1.54 6.85
CA SER A 128 2.25 2.77 6.28
C SER A 128 2.19 3.80 7.39
N GLY A 129 2.62 5.03 7.13
CA GLY A 129 2.76 6.03 8.17
C GLY A 129 3.10 7.41 7.66
N LEU A 130 3.15 8.38 8.57
CA LEU A 130 3.61 9.73 8.29
C LEU A 130 5.08 9.85 8.67
N LEU A 131 5.89 10.41 7.77
CA LEU A 131 7.27 10.82 8.03
C LEU A 131 7.32 12.33 8.17
N VAL A 132 7.72 12.81 9.34
CA VAL A 132 7.70 14.24 9.68
C VAL A 132 8.99 14.68 10.37
N SER A 133 9.25 15.98 10.36
CA SER A 133 10.39 16.54 11.08
C SER A 133 10.17 16.49 12.60
N ASP A 134 11.23 16.69 13.39
CA ASP A 134 11.11 16.78 14.87
C ASP A 134 10.15 17.87 15.31
N ALA A 135 10.16 19.02 14.62
CA ALA A 135 9.29 20.15 14.91
C ALA A 135 7.81 19.82 14.70
N ASP A 136 7.52 18.91 13.75
CA ASP A 136 6.17 18.53 13.36
C ASP A 136 5.65 17.35 14.20
N LYS A 137 6.50 16.64 14.96
CA LYS A 137 6.12 15.38 15.64
C LYS A 137 4.83 15.50 16.46
N ALA A 138 4.71 16.56 17.26
CA ALA A 138 3.55 16.78 18.13
C ALA A 138 2.25 17.00 17.35
N GLU A 139 2.31 17.63 16.19
CA GLU A 139 1.13 17.92 15.36
C GLU A 139 0.62 16.68 14.62
N TYR A 140 1.52 15.77 14.24
CA TYR A 140 1.17 14.62 13.40
C TYR A 140 1.18 13.30 14.14
N CYS A 141 2.30 12.97 14.77
CA CYS A 141 2.49 11.65 15.35
C CYS A 141 1.79 11.50 16.70
N ASP A 142 1.93 12.47 17.61
CA ASP A 142 1.32 12.37 18.94
C ASP A 142 -0.22 12.26 18.83
N VAL A 143 -0.81 13.05 17.93
CA VAL A 143 -2.25 13.01 17.58
C VAL A 143 -2.70 11.63 17.10
N LEU A 144 -1.89 10.93 16.31
CA LEU A 144 -2.20 9.56 15.87
C LEU A 144 -2.05 8.55 17.00
N MET A 145 -1.01 8.70 17.83
CA MET A 145 -0.73 7.81 18.96
C MET A 145 -1.82 7.85 20.03
N GLU A 146 -2.47 8.99 20.24
CA GLU A 146 -3.63 9.13 21.15
C GLU A 146 -4.80 8.19 20.78
N LYS A 147 -4.89 7.73 19.52
CA LYS A 147 -5.92 6.78 19.09
C LYS A 147 -5.70 5.35 19.61
N ASN A 148 -4.51 5.02 20.12
CA ASN A 148 -4.15 3.66 20.50
C ASN A 148 -5.09 3.08 21.58
N GLU A 149 -5.57 3.89 22.54
CA GLU A 149 -6.51 3.40 23.55
C GLU A 149 -7.86 2.96 22.92
N GLU A 150 -8.34 3.68 21.90
CA GLU A 150 -9.54 3.30 21.15
C GLU A 150 -9.31 2.01 20.35
N ILE A 151 -8.17 1.91 19.68
CA ILE A 151 -7.76 0.76 18.86
C ILE A 151 -7.62 -0.50 19.71
N GLU A 152 -6.95 -0.42 20.87
CA GLU A 152 -6.82 -1.56 21.78
C GLU A 152 -8.18 -2.09 22.24
N ARG A 153 -9.11 -1.20 22.57
CA ARG A 153 -10.47 -1.60 22.95
C ARG A 153 -11.18 -2.31 21.81
N HIS A 154 -10.97 -1.87 20.57
CA HIS A 154 -11.51 -2.52 19.38
C HIS A 154 -10.87 -3.90 19.13
N ALA A 155 -9.55 -3.99 19.19
CA ALA A 155 -8.79 -5.24 19.04
C ALA A 155 -9.22 -6.31 20.05
N ARG A 156 -9.41 -5.93 21.33
CA ARG A 156 -9.90 -6.85 22.37
C ARG A 156 -11.30 -7.41 22.06
N LYS A 157 -12.20 -6.60 21.49
CA LYS A 157 -13.55 -7.06 21.10
C LYS A 157 -13.50 -8.10 19.98
N ASN A 158 -12.53 -7.99 19.08
CA ASN A 158 -12.41 -8.83 17.89
C ASN A 158 -11.36 -9.95 18.04
N GLN A 159 -10.85 -10.19 19.25
CA GLN A 159 -9.82 -11.21 19.51
C GLN A 159 -10.26 -12.63 19.13
N ARG A 160 -11.58 -12.88 19.06
CA ARG A 160 -12.15 -14.18 18.69
C ARG A 160 -12.13 -14.47 17.19
N ILE A 161 -11.95 -13.45 16.35
CA ILE A 161 -11.95 -13.61 14.90
C ILE A 161 -10.53 -13.99 14.47
N HIS A 162 -10.39 -15.09 13.74
CA HIS A 162 -9.11 -15.52 13.22
C HIS A 162 -8.55 -14.47 12.23
N GLN A 163 -7.24 -14.20 12.26
CA GLN A 163 -6.64 -13.11 11.48
C GLN A 163 -6.86 -13.26 9.96
N ASN A 164 -6.90 -14.50 9.46
CA ASN A 164 -7.16 -14.79 8.04
C ASN A 164 -8.57 -14.37 7.61
N ASP A 165 -9.54 -14.37 8.53
CA ASP A 165 -10.94 -14.02 8.25
C ASP A 165 -11.19 -12.51 8.35
N LYS A 166 -10.25 -11.76 8.94
CA LYS A 166 -10.36 -10.30 9.08
C LYS A 166 -10.14 -9.62 7.74
N THR A 167 -10.99 -8.66 7.41
CA THR A 167 -10.75 -7.81 6.24
C THR A 167 -9.52 -6.94 6.47
N ALA A 168 -8.93 -6.40 5.40
CA ALA A 168 -7.85 -5.41 5.53
C ALA A 168 -8.27 -4.20 6.39
N GLY A 169 -9.58 -3.89 6.37
CA GLY A 169 -10.15 -2.81 7.15
C GLY A 169 -10.26 -3.09 8.64
N ASP A 170 -10.55 -4.34 9.02
CA ASP A 170 -10.59 -4.79 10.41
C ASP A 170 -9.17 -4.86 10.99
N ILE A 171 -8.21 -5.37 10.22
CA ILE A 171 -6.81 -5.38 10.65
C ILE A 171 -6.33 -3.96 10.89
N PHE A 172 -6.65 -3.01 9.99
CA PHE A 172 -6.28 -1.61 10.17
C PHE A 172 -6.81 -1.00 11.47
N SER A 173 -8.07 -1.28 11.82
CA SER A 173 -8.72 -0.71 13.01
C SER A 173 -8.28 -1.37 14.32
N GLU A 174 -7.48 -2.43 14.23
CA GLU A 174 -6.94 -3.17 15.38
C GLU A 174 -5.42 -3.01 15.53
N THR A 175 -4.72 -2.65 14.46
CA THR A 175 -3.28 -2.35 14.49
C THR A 175 -3.02 -1.02 15.18
N LEU A 176 -2.14 -1.02 16.19
CA LEU A 176 -1.72 0.19 16.90
C LEU A 176 -0.81 1.06 16.04
N TYR A 177 -0.83 2.36 16.34
CA TYR A 177 0.22 3.26 15.87
C TYR A 177 1.48 3.03 16.69
N GLU A 178 2.60 2.99 15.98
CA GLU A 178 3.95 2.91 16.50
C GLU A 178 4.77 4.08 15.98
N TYR A 179 5.94 4.29 16.57
CA TYR A 179 6.82 5.40 16.23
C TYR A 179 8.28 4.94 16.22
N VAL A 180 9.03 5.44 15.25
CA VAL A 180 10.49 5.29 15.16
C VAL A 180 11.11 6.54 14.54
N ASP A 181 12.37 6.83 14.87
CA ASP A 181 13.17 7.82 14.16
C ASP A 181 13.97 7.13 13.05
N LEU A 182 13.76 7.55 11.79
CA LEU A 182 14.45 6.98 10.64
C LEU A 182 15.63 7.86 10.24
N PRO A 183 16.82 7.30 10.00
CA PRO A 183 17.98 8.09 9.65
C PRO A 183 17.83 8.69 8.24
N SER A 184 18.39 9.89 8.04
CA SER A 184 18.60 10.45 6.71
C SER A 184 19.83 9.79 6.10
N VAL A 185 19.68 9.09 4.98
CA VAL A 185 20.74 8.26 4.39
C VAL A 185 20.78 8.37 2.87
N ASP A 186 21.95 8.13 2.30
CA ASP A 186 22.10 7.98 0.85
C ASP A 186 21.29 6.79 0.35
N SER A 187 20.50 7.05 -0.69
CA SER A 187 19.54 6.11 -1.24
C SER A 187 19.56 6.14 -2.76
N LEU A 188 19.14 5.03 -3.36
CA LEU A 188 18.67 5.05 -4.74
C LEU A 188 17.26 5.60 -4.77
N VAL A 189 17.02 6.56 -5.65
CA VAL A 189 15.75 7.22 -5.84
C VAL A 189 15.23 6.92 -7.24
N VAL A 190 14.02 6.40 -7.34
CA VAL A 190 13.28 6.23 -8.59
C VAL A 190 12.04 7.08 -8.51
N GLN A 191 11.83 7.93 -9.51
CA GLN A 191 10.59 8.67 -9.67
C GLN A 191 9.73 8.04 -10.77
N PHE A 192 8.44 7.83 -10.49
CA PHE A 192 7.53 7.19 -11.42
C PHE A 192 6.15 7.86 -11.43
N PRO A 193 5.50 7.98 -12.60
CA PRO A 193 4.14 8.51 -12.68
C PRO A 193 3.16 7.69 -11.84
N PHE A 194 2.24 8.41 -11.19
CA PHE A 194 1.27 7.85 -10.27
C PHE A 194 -0.14 8.34 -10.59
N THR A 195 -1.06 7.39 -10.73
CA THR A 195 -2.47 7.68 -11.07
C THR A 195 -3.43 7.40 -9.92
N ASP A 196 -2.95 7.01 -8.73
CA ASP A 196 -3.76 6.54 -7.59
C ASP A 196 -4.74 5.41 -7.97
N GLY A 197 -4.41 4.70 -9.05
CA GLY A 197 -5.23 3.67 -9.67
C GLY A 197 -4.57 2.29 -9.60
N PHE A 198 -5.37 1.26 -9.81
CA PHE A 198 -4.94 -0.14 -9.80
C PHE A 198 -3.72 -0.41 -10.69
N VAL A 199 -3.64 0.20 -11.87
CA VAL A 199 -2.50 0.00 -12.79
C VAL A 199 -1.19 0.53 -12.20
N SER A 200 -1.21 1.68 -11.52
CA SER A 200 -0.02 2.21 -10.84
C SER A 200 0.44 1.28 -9.71
N SER A 201 -0.49 0.66 -8.98
CA SER A 201 -0.17 -0.35 -7.96
C SER A 201 0.44 -1.62 -8.56
N LEU A 202 -0.03 -2.06 -9.74
CA LEU A 202 0.56 -3.19 -10.46
C LEU A 202 1.97 -2.88 -10.94
N ILE A 203 2.18 -1.72 -11.56
CA ILE A 203 3.49 -1.28 -12.03
C ILE A 203 4.47 -1.19 -10.85
N PHE A 204 4.01 -0.61 -9.74
CA PHE A 204 4.81 -0.57 -8.53
C PHE A 204 5.23 -1.97 -8.07
N SER A 205 4.27 -2.89 -7.96
CA SER A 205 4.51 -4.24 -7.45
C SER A 205 5.37 -5.12 -8.35
N TYR A 206 5.15 -5.06 -9.67
CA TYR A 206 5.76 -6.00 -10.62
C TYR A 206 6.94 -5.43 -11.41
N LYS A 207 7.13 -4.11 -11.40
CA LYS A 207 8.20 -3.45 -12.16
C LYS A 207 9.14 -2.67 -11.25
N ILE A 208 8.61 -1.78 -10.43
CA ILE A 208 9.43 -0.87 -9.62
C ILE A 208 10.08 -1.63 -8.47
N LEU A 209 9.29 -2.31 -7.64
CA LEU A 209 9.80 -3.07 -6.48
C LEU A 209 10.90 -4.07 -6.88
N PRO A 210 10.70 -4.96 -7.85
CA PRO A 210 11.75 -5.92 -8.24
C PRO A 210 13.01 -5.23 -8.78
N ALA A 211 12.86 -4.20 -9.61
CA ALA A 211 13.99 -3.47 -10.17
C ALA A 211 14.80 -2.78 -9.08
N MET A 212 14.14 -2.12 -8.12
CA MET A 212 14.82 -1.45 -7.02
C MET A 212 15.54 -2.43 -6.10
N ARG A 213 14.90 -3.56 -5.74
CA ARG A 213 15.55 -4.60 -4.93
C ARG A 213 16.79 -5.15 -5.61
N LYS A 214 16.71 -5.42 -6.92
CA LYS A 214 17.87 -5.83 -7.72
C LYS A 214 18.98 -4.77 -7.69
N MET A 215 18.64 -3.50 -7.91
CA MET A 215 19.62 -2.40 -7.89
C MET A 215 20.27 -2.21 -6.51
N ILE A 216 19.55 -2.41 -5.40
CA ILE A 216 20.13 -2.38 -4.04
C ILE A 216 21.15 -3.50 -3.88
N VAL A 217 20.85 -4.71 -4.35
CA VAL A 217 21.78 -5.84 -4.25
C VAL A 217 23.04 -5.62 -5.11
N GLU A 218 22.90 -4.95 -6.26
CA GLU A 218 24.02 -4.68 -7.17
C GLU A 218 24.90 -3.51 -6.73
N LYS A 219 24.31 -2.46 -6.15
CA LYS A 219 25.00 -1.22 -5.77
C LYS A 219 25.30 -1.09 -4.27
N GLY A 220 24.55 -1.82 -3.45
CA GLY A 220 24.70 -1.82 -2.00
C GLY A 220 25.92 -2.61 -1.54
N GLY A 221 26.26 -2.44 -0.27
CA GLY A 221 27.26 -3.27 0.39
C GLY A 221 26.72 -4.68 0.71
N PRO A 222 27.58 -5.58 1.23
CA PRO A 222 27.17 -6.93 1.64
C PRO A 222 26.10 -6.93 2.74
N ASP A 223 25.97 -5.83 3.48
CA ASP A 223 24.96 -5.63 4.53
C ASP A 223 23.69 -4.93 4.05
N SER A 224 23.57 -4.63 2.75
CA SER A 224 22.41 -3.93 2.22
C SER A 224 21.19 -4.85 2.12
N ILE A 225 20.14 -4.46 2.82
CA ILE A 225 18.85 -5.14 2.86
C ILE A 225 17.92 -4.47 1.85
N PRO A 226 17.22 -5.25 1.00
CA PRO A 226 16.43 -4.72 -0.10
C PRO A 226 15.08 -4.15 0.35
N VAL A 227 15.09 -3.21 1.30
CA VAL A 227 13.90 -2.45 1.72
C VAL A 227 13.62 -1.37 0.69
N VAL A 228 12.35 -1.24 0.30
CA VAL A 228 11.90 -0.15 -0.57
C VAL A 228 10.92 0.71 0.18
N ILE A 229 11.13 2.02 0.11
CA ILE A 229 10.29 3.03 0.73
C ILE A 229 9.59 3.80 -0.39
N SER A 230 8.32 4.10 -0.28
CA SER A 230 7.59 4.85 -1.30
C SER A 230 6.77 5.97 -0.71
N GLN A 231 6.82 7.12 -1.36
CA GLN A 231 5.99 8.28 -1.06
C GLN A 231 5.38 8.76 -2.37
N CYS A 232 4.10 9.10 -2.36
CA CYS A 232 3.41 9.59 -3.54
C CYS A 232 2.87 11.00 -3.30
N ASP A 233 3.04 11.87 -4.28
CA ASP A 233 2.49 13.21 -4.31
C ASP A 233 1.39 13.25 -5.37
N ARG A 234 0.14 13.37 -4.92
CA ARG A 234 -1.04 13.41 -5.80
C ARG A 234 -1.11 14.68 -6.63
N LYS A 235 -0.55 15.80 -6.14
CA LYS A 235 -0.53 17.07 -6.87
C LYS A 235 0.45 17.00 -8.03
N GLN A 236 1.61 16.36 -7.81
CA GLN A 236 2.61 16.14 -8.85
C GLN A 236 2.30 14.93 -9.73
N GLN A 237 1.39 14.05 -9.30
CA GLN A 237 1.11 12.76 -9.93
C GLN A 237 2.36 11.90 -10.08
N MET A 238 3.22 11.93 -9.05
CA MET A 238 4.50 11.24 -9.03
C MET A 238 4.67 10.50 -7.70
N CYS A 239 5.22 9.30 -7.76
CA CYS A 239 5.77 8.63 -6.59
C CYS A 239 7.30 8.70 -6.64
N SER A 240 7.89 8.98 -5.49
CA SER A 240 9.31 8.82 -5.20
C SER A 240 9.49 7.52 -4.42
N HIS A 241 10.31 6.64 -4.96
CA HIS A 241 10.67 5.38 -4.35
C HIS A 241 12.13 5.46 -3.92
N TYR A 242 12.42 5.10 -2.67
CA TYR A 242 13.73 5.14 -2.07
C TYR A 242 14.20 3.73 -1.72
N ALA A 243 15.49 3.54 -1.81
CA ALA A 243 16.19 2.29 -1.57
C ALA A 243 17.48 2.63 -0.82
N PRO A 244 17.46 2.61 0.53
CA PRO A 244 18.62 2.96 1.36
C PRO A 244 19.85 2.13 1.00
N LEU A 245 20.96 2.80 0.66
CA LEU A 245 22.22 2.13 0.31
C LEU A 245 23.01 1.75 1.56
N VAL A 246 22.90 2.56 2.62
CA VAL A 246 23.54 2.38 3.92
C VAL A 246 22.48 2.26 5.02
N GLN A 247 22.84 1.63 6.14
CA GLN A 247 21.96 1.51 7.33
C GLN A 247 20.58 0.89 7.05
N SER A 248 20.45 0.13 5.97
CA SER A 248 19.19 -0.53 5.57
C SER A 248 18.57 -1.45 6.65
N LYS A 249 19.37 -1.95 7.60
CA LYS A 249 18.92 -2.69 8.78
C LYS A 249 18.02 -1.86 9.70
N ASP A 250 18.26 -0.57 9.82
CA ASP A 250 17.48 0.32 10.68
C ASP A 250 16.04 0.48 10.15
N PHE A 251 15.86 0.36 8.84
CA PHE A 251 14.56 0.37 8.17
C PHE A 251 13.76 -0.93 8.34
N LEU A 252 14.35 -1.99 8.90
CA LEU A 252 13.59 -3.16 9.35
C LEU A 252 12.92 -2.93 10.71
N MET A 253 13.32 -1.90 11.47
CA MET A 253 12.72 -1.58 12.78
C MET A 253 12.73 -2.79 13.74
N GLY A 254 13.81 -3.55 13.73
CA GLY A 254 13.98 -4.75 14.56
C GLY A 254 13.23 -5.99 14.06
N LEU A 255 12.51 -5.90 12.93
CA LEU A 255 11.89 -7.06 12.30
C LEU A 255 12.93 -7.93 11.58
N PRO A 256 12.66 -9.25 11.43
CA PRO A 256 13.56 -10.13 10.70
C PRO A 256 13.65 -9.76 9.23
N THR A 257 14.74 -10.17 8.58
CA THR A 257 14.88 -10.14 7.11
C THR A 257 13.79 -10.95 6.42
N THR A 258 13.64 -10.81 5.10
CA THR A 258 12.70 -11.63 4.32
C THR A 258 12.99 -13.12 4.47
N GLU A 259 14.27 -13.49 4.46
CA GLU A 259 14.76 -14.87 4.55
C GLU A 259 14.43 -15.47 5.91
N GLU A 260 14.72 -14.75 6.99
CA GLU A 260 14.39 -15.17 8.36
C GLU A 260 12.87 -15.26 8.56
N HIS A 261 12.10 -14.30 8.04
CA HIS A 261 10.65 -14.34 8.11
C HIS A 261 10.08 -15.55 7.34
N LEU A 262 10.60 -15.81 6.14
CA LEU A 262 10.23 -16.97 5.33
C LEU A 262 10.54 -18.29 6.05
N ALA A 263 11.72 -18.40 6.66
CA ALA A 263 12.11 -19.57 7.44
C ALA A 263 11.16 -19.80 8.64
N ALA A 264 10.73 -18.74 9.32
CA ALA A 264 9.79 -18.83 10.43
C ALA A 264 8.38 -19.29 10.02
N LEU A 265 7.97 -19.01 8.77
CA LEU A 265 6.68 -19.47 8.22
C LEU A 265 6.68 -20.96 7.83
N GLY A 266 7.86 -21.58 7.70
CA GLY A 266 8.00 -22.98 7.33
C GLY A 266 7.74 -23.27 5.84
N PRO A 267 7.60 -24.55 5.46
CA PRO A 267 7.50 -24.98 4.05
C PRO A 267 6.17 -24.63 3.38
N GLU A 268 5.12 -24.26 4.13
CA GLU A 268 3.84 -23.81 3.57
C GLU A 268 3.87 -22.37 3.06
N SER A 269 5.05 -21.74 2.98
CA SER A 269 5.22 -20.28 2.92
C SER A 269 5.03 -19.63 1.55
N PHE A 270 4.99 -20.39 0.45
CA PHE A 270 4.92 -19.81 -0.89
C PHE A 270 3.69 -20.28 -1.65
N LEU A 271 2.85 -19.31 -2.07
CA LEU A 271 1.70 -19.48 -2.97
C LEU A 271 0.90 -20.76 -2.71
N ASP A 272 -0.18 -20.65 -1.93
CA ASP A 272 -1.23 -21.65 -2.03
C ASP A 272 -1.81 -21.58 -3.45
N TRP A 273 -1.21 -22.36 -4.35
CA TRP A 273 -1.59 -22.45 -5.75
C TRP A 273 -3.05 -22.86 -5.87
N GLU A 274 -3.59 -23.63 -4.92
CA GLU A 274 -5.01 -23.93 -4.88
C GLU A 274 -5.85 -22.68 -4.59
N HIS A 275 -5.37 -21.76 -3.74
CA HIS A 275 -6.05 -20.49 -3.51
C HIS A 275 -5.98 -19.57 -4.74
N LEU A 276 -4.84 -19.51 -5.42
CA LEU A 276 -4.66 -18.70 -6.64
C LEU A 276 -5.47 -19.29 -7.82
N LYS A 277 -5.47 -20.61 -8.00
CA LYS A 277 -6.35 -21.34 -8.92
C LYS A 277 -7.82 -21.10 -8.58
N GLY A 278 -8.19 -21.15 -7.30
CA GLY A 278 -9.55 -20.87 -6.82
C GLY A 278 -10.02 -19.45 -7.14
N GLY A 279 -9.16 -18.44 -6.98
CA GLY A 279 -9.43 -17.05 -7.38
C GLY A 279 -9.54 -16.90 -8.90
N ALA A 280 -8.58 -17.46 -9.64
CA ALA A 280 -8.56 -17.42 -11.10
C ALA A 280 -9.80 -18.10 -11.71
N ARG A 281 -10.24 -19.25 -11.18
CA ARG A 281 -11.48 -19.95 -11.60
C ARG A 281 -12.75 -19.12 -11.42
N LYS A 282 -12.77 -18.17 -10.46
CA LYS A 282 -13.92 -17.28 -10.23
C LYS A 282 -13.97 -16.10 -11.20
N ILE A 283 -12.82 -15.66 -11.71
CA ILE A 283 -12.69 -14.44 -12.52
C ILE A 283 -12.61 -14.77 -14.01
N LEU A 284 -11.93 -15.86 -14.37
CA LEU A 284 -11.68 -16.23 -15.75
C LEU A 284 -12.82 -17.12 -16.30
N PRO A 285 -13.23 -16.92 -17.57
CA PRO A 285 -14.26 -17.73 -18.21
C PRO A 285 -13.85 -19.21 -18.25
N GLY A 286 -14.86 -20.10 -18.25
CA GLY A 286 -14.64 -21.55 -18.15
C GLY A 286 -13.70 -22.16 -19.21
N SER A 287 -13.50 -21.49 -20.35
CA SER A 287 -12.54 -21.89 -21.39
C SER A 287 -11.07 -21.80 -20.95
N LEU A 288 -10.75 -21.00 -19.93
CA LEU A 288 -9.40 -20.89 -19.36
C LEU A 288 -9.18 -21.85 -18.19
N LYS A 289 -10.22 -22.56 -17.73
CA LYS A 289 -10.16 -23.43 -16.55
C LYS A 289 -9.14 -24.56 -16.70
N GLU A 290 -9.08 -25.20 -17.87
CA GLU A 290 -8.09 -26.26 -18.15
C GLU A 290 -6.64 -25.77 -18.12
N TYR A 291 -6.40 -24.50 -18.44
CA TYR A 291 -5.06 -23.91 -18.38
C TYR A 291 -4.67 -23.55 -16.94
N ILE A 292 -5.63 -23.05 -16.16
CA ILE A 292 -5.44 -22.73 -14.74
C ILE A 292 -5.16 -24.00 -13.93
N ASP A 293 -5.87 -25.09 -14.23
CA ASP A 293 -5.72 -26.37 -13.54
C ASP A 293 -4.37 -27.07 -13.84
N LYS A 294 -3.70 -26.66 -14.92
CA LYS A 294 -2.36 -27.13 -15.31
C LYS A 294 -1.21 -26.27 -14.78
N LEU A 295 -1.50 -25.13 -14.13
CA LEU A 295 -0.47 -24.39 -13.42
C LEU A 295 0.10 -25.25 -12.29
N PRO A 296 1.40 -25.12 -11.97
CA PRO A 296 2.05 -25.91 -10.93
C PRO A 296 1.36 -25.82 -9.55
#